data_AF-A0A4S4KLP6-F1
#
_entry.id   AF-A0A4S4KLP6-F1
#
_cell.length_a   1.000
_cell.length_b   1.000
_cell.length_c   1.000
_cell.angle_alpha   90.00
_cell.angle_beta   90.00
_cell.angle_gamma   90.00
#
_symmetry.space_group_name_H-M   'P 1'
#
loop_
_entity.id
_entity.type
_entity.pdbx_description
1 polymer ?
#
loop_
_entity_poly.entity_id
_entity_poly.type
_entity_poly.pdbx_seq_one_letter_code
_entity_poly.pdbx_strand_id
1 'polypeptide(L)'
;MPRKPKFIPGPSRLSKILEELNKEPKPYLNGLKSLKLTYAYRNDHFGAKHFVKADLPRIRYLNPNLAIEVVKKLKTKEEDWNPELVLELRDGSKQTLDLDQKWSSTIFQELMDIGGGTNWQRWKRERIAAGLPIVDVPLPKKAAPKEKIWDSSNKKRAEPVEEELVFLNPGKTGAAAILP
;
A
#
# COMPACT_ATOMS: atom_id res chain seq x y z
N MET A 1 47.10 -18.97 -3.63
CA MET A 1 45.72 -18.99 -3.07
C MET A 1 45.02 -17.69 -3.45
N PRO A 2 43.87 -17.72 -4.15
CA PRO A 2 43.12 -16.51 -4.49
C PRO A 2 42.52 -15.88 -3.23
N ARG A 3 42.73 -14.57 -3.04
CA ARG A 3 42.15 -13.82 -1.92
C ARG A 3 40.67 -13.56 -2.20
N LYS A 4 39.80 -13.89 -1.25
CA LYS A 4 38.38 -13.55 -1.33
C LYS A 4 38.24 -12.02 -1.46
N PRO A 5 37.48 -11.50 -2.44
CA PRO A 5 37.27 -10.07 -2.57
C PRO A 5 36.57 -9.52 -1.32
N LYS A 6 37.01 -8.35 -0.84
CA LYS A 6 36.39 -7.66 0.30
C LYS A 6 34.93 -7.34 -0.06
N PHE A 7 33.99 -7.79 0.78
CA PHE A 7 32.57 -7.48 0.65
C PHE A 7 32.36 -5.97 0.81
N ILE A 8 31.93 -5.31 -0.26
CA ILE A 8 31.49 -3.91 -0.18
C ILE A 8 30.05 -3.95 0.32
N PRO A 9 29.76 -3.49 1.55
CA PRO A 9 28.39 -3.47 2.03
C PRO A 9 27.56 -2.58 1.09
N GLY A 10 26.41 -3.12 0.66
CA GLY A 10 25.46 -2.37 -0.15
C GLY A 10 24.94 -1.11 0.59
N PRO A 11 24.20 -0.24 -0.11
CA PRO A 11 23.72 1.01 0.47
C PRO A 11 22.95 0.76 1.77
N SER A 12 23.29 1.56 2.79
CA SER A 12 22.68 1.46 4.11
C SER A 12 21.16 1.71 4.02
N ARG A 13 20.39 1.19 4.99
CA ARG A 13 18.94 1.45 5.05
C ARG A 13 18.62 2.94 5.13
N LEU A 14 19.44 3.71 5.86
CA LEU A 14 19.29 5.16 5.97
C LEU A 14 19.55 5.85 4.63
N SER A 15 20.56 5.41 3.88
CA SER A 15 20.83 5.93 2.54
C SER A 15 19.62 5.79 1.62
N LYS A 16 18.97 4.61 1.63
CA LYS A 16 17.75 4.37 0.84
C LYS A 16 16.58 5.25 1.27
N ILE A 17 16.39 5.44 2.58
CA ILE A 17 15.33 6.32 3.10
C ILE A 17 15.60 7.77 2.69
N LEU A 18 16.85 8.23 2.75
CA LEU A 18 17.21 9.58 2.31
C LEU A 18 17.02 9.76 0.80
N GLU A 19 17.31 8.74 -0.01
CA GLU A 19 17.00 8.75 -1.44
C GLU A 19 15.49 8.89 -1.69
N GLU A 20 14.66 8.16 -0.95
CA GLU A 20 13.20 8.26 -1.04
C GLU A 20 12.67 9.64 -0.58
N LEU A 21 13.20 10.17 0.53
CA LEU A 21 12.82 11.48 1.08
C LEU A 21 13.22 12.64 0.17
N ASN A 22 14.37 12.53 -0.50
CA ASN A 22 14.90 13.56 -1.40
C ASN A 22 14.46 13.37 -2.87
N LYS A 23 13.59 12.39 -3.16
CA LYS A 23 13.07 12.16 -4.50
C LYS A 23 12.37 13.41 -5.04
N GLU A 24 12.56 13.70 -6.33
CA GLU A 24 11.86 14.78 -7.02
C GLU A 24 10.42 14.35 -7.42
N PRO A 25 9.44 15.27 -7.43
CA PRO A 25 9.51 16.69 -7.08
C PRO A 25 9.59 16.91 -5.56
N LYS A 26 10.29 17.98 -5.12
CA LYS A 26 10.42 18.35 -3.70
C LYS A 26 9.17 19.08 -3.21
N PRO A 27 8.37 18.52 -2.28
CA PRO A 27 7.15 19.16 -1.80
C PRO A 27 7.43 20.27 -0.77
N TYR A 28 7.79 21.46 -1.23
CA TYR A 28 7.86 22.65 -0.38
C TYR A 28 6.49 23.32 -0.30
N LEU A 29 5.87 23.33 0.88
CA LEU A 29 4.51 23.80 1.11
C LEU A 29 4.49 25.06 1.98
N ASN A 30 5.16 26.11 1.52
CA ASN A 30 5.35 27.35 2.29
C ASN A 30 4.03 28.11 2.56
N GLY A 31 3.01 27.92 1.71
CA GLY A 31 1.70 28.57 1.86
C GLY A 31 0.77 27.88 2.86
N LEU A 32 1.10 26.68 3.33
CA LEU A 32 0.26 25.91 4.24
C LEU A 32 0.71 26.06 5.69
N LYS A 33 -0.28 26.05 6.58
CA LYS A 33 -0.10 26.08 8.04
C LYS A 33 -0.41 24.72 8.64
N SER A 34 -1.56 24.16 8.30
CA SER A 34 -1.98 22.84 8.78
C SER A 34 -2.54 21.98 7.65
N LEU A 35 -2.33 20.67 7.78
CA LEU A 35 -2.84 19.64 6.89
C LEU A 35 -3.50 18.57 7.74
N LYS A 36 -4.79 18.33 7.51
CA LYS A 36 -5.57 17.31 8.19
C LYS A 36 -6.14 16.34 7.19
N LEU A 37 -5.72 15.08 7.29
CA LEU A 37 -6.16 14.01 6.41
C LEU A 37 -7.02 13.01 7.18
N THR A 38 -8.22 12.74 6.69
CA THR A 38 -9.12 11.74 7.24
C THR A 38 -9.33 10.62 6.24
N TYR A 39 -9.05 9.38 6.63
CA TYR A 39 -9.24 8.21 5.76
C TYR A 39 -9.60 6.93 6.53
N ALA A 40 -10.14 5.95 5.81
CA ALA A 40 -10.62 4.71 6.40
C ALA A 40 -9.46 3.82 6.88
N TYR A 41 -9.53 3.34 8.11
CA TYR A 41 -8.49 2.49 8.67
C TYR A 41 -8.37 1.15 7.93
N ARG A 42 -9.51 0.49 7.68
CA ARG A 42 -9.62 -0.80 6.99
C ARG A 42 -10.48 -0.67 5.76
N ASN A 43 -10.05 -1.34 4.68
CA ASN A 43 -10.69 -1.32 3.36
C ASN A 43 -10.86 0.12 2.83
N ASP A 44 -11.17 0.27 1.54
CA ASP A 44 -11.31 1.57 0.88
C ASP A 44 -10.12 2.54 0.95
N HIS A 45 -10.26 3.63 0.19
CA HIS A 45 -9.39 4.81 0.19
C HIS A 45 -7.90 4.46 0.03
N PHE A 46 -7.60 3.54 -0.89
CA PHE A 46 -6.23 3.09 -1.16
C PHE A 46 -5.33 4.25 -1.59
N GLY A 47 -5.83 5.18 -2.40
CA GLY A 47 -5.08 6.37 -2.81
C GLY A 47 -4.61 7.21 -1.62
N ALA A 48 -5.50 7.50 -0.67
CA ALA A 48 -5.16 8.22 0.56
C ALA A 48 -4.15 7.44 1.43
N LYS A 49 -4.30 6.11 1.55
CA LYS A 49 -3.34 5.26 2.28
C LYS A 49 -1.95 5.29 1.65
N HIS A 50 -1.89 5.19 0.32
CA HIS A 50 -0.64 5.25 -0.42
C HIS A 50 0.00 6.64 -0.28
N PHE A 51 -0.78 7.71 -0.35
CA PHE A 51 -0.32 9.07 -0.12
C PHE A 51 0.30 9.23 1.29
N VAL A 52 -0.37 8.72 2.33
CA VAL A 52 0.16 8.75 3.72
C VAL A 52 1.48 8.00 3.86
N LYS A 53 1.62 6.88 3.16
CA LYS A 53 2.82 6.04 3.26
C LYS A 53 3.98 6.58 2.44
N ALA A 54 3.72 7.10 1.24
CA ALA A 54 4.74 7.48 0.28
C ALA A 54 5.10 8.97 0.35
N ASP A 55 4.10 9.85 0.38
CA ASP A 55 4.30 11.29 0.18
C ASP A 55 4.34 12.07 1.49
N LEU A 56 3.55 11.67 2.48
CA LEU A 56 3.48 12.38 3.77
C LEU A 56 4.84 12.41 4.52
N PRO A 57 5.66 11.35 4.56
CA PRO A 57 7.00 11.42 5.14
C PRO A 57 7.90 12.42 4.41
N ARG A 58 7.79 12.50 3.08
CA ARG A 58 8.55 13.44 2.24
C ARG A 58 8.13 14.89 2.55
N ILE A 59 6.83 15.14 2.63
CA ILE A 59 6.26 16.44 3.00
C ILE A 59 6.73 16.88 4.38
N ARG A 60 6.65 16.00 5.39
CA ARG A 60 7.07 16.30 6.76
C ARG A 60 8.57 16.58 6.86
N TYR A 61 9.38 15.84 6.11
CA TYR A 61 10.83 16.01 6.09
C TYR A 61 11.25 17.40 5.59
N LEU A 62 10.59 17.91 4.54
CA LEU A 62 10.90 19.24 3.98
C LEU A 62 10.19 20.40 4.69
N ASN A 63 9.06 20.14 5.36
CA ASN A 63 8.26 21.17 6.02
C ASN A 63 8.10 20.84 7.52
N PRO A 64 9.17 21.00 8.34
CA PRO A 64 9.12 20.63 9.75
C PRO A 64 8.12 21.49 10.56
N ASN A 65 7.82 22.70 10.09
CA ASN A 65 6.92 23.65 10.75
C ASN A 65 5.44 23.42 10.40
N LEU A 66 5.12 22.50 9.49
CA LEU A 66 3.75 22.25 9.04
C LEU A 66 3.07 21.26 9.99
N ALA A 67 1.92 21.66 10.55
CA ALA A 67 1.15 20.80 11.44
C ALA A 67 0.39 19.73 10.62
N ILE A 68 0.80 18.46 10.74
CA ILE A 68 0.17 17.35 10.02
C ILE A 68 -0.62 16.48 10.98
N GLU A 69 -1.94 16.42 10.78
CA GLU A 69 -2.85 15.53 11.50
C GLU A 69 -3.37 14.43 10.57
N VAL A 70 -3.32 13.18 11.04
CA VAL A 70 -3.82 12.03 10.29
C VAL A 70 -4.86 11.30 11.14
N VAL A 71 -6.13 11.41 10.75
CA VAL A 71 -7.26 10.79 11.44
C VAL A 71 -7.66 9.52 10.70
N LYS A 72 -7.51 8.38 11.38
CA LYS A 72 -7.93 7.08 10.86
C LYS A 72 -9.25 6.70 11.49
N LYS A 73 -10.32 6.66 10.69
CA LYS A 73 -11.65 6.26 11.17
C LYS A 73 -11.94 4.82 10.76
N LEU A 74 -12.58 4.05 11.63
CA LEU A 74 -13.09 2.73 11.28
C LEU A 74 -14.37 2.91 10.47
N LYS A 75 -14.39 2.39 9.24
CA LYS A 75 -15.57 2.40 8.37
C LYS A 75 -16.32 1.07 8.58
N THR A 76 -17.57 1.13 9.03
CA THR A 76 -18.49 -0.02 9.02
C THR A 76 -19.11 -0.15 7.63
N LYS A 77 -19.64 -1.33 7.27
CA LYS A 77 -20.19 -1.57 5.92
C LYS A 77 -21.41 -0.70 5.58
N GLU A 78 -22.05 -0.12 6.60
CA GLU A 78 -23.27 0.68 6.48
C GLU A 78 -22.97 2.17 6.35
N GLU A 79 -21.77 2.60 6.72
CA GLU A 79 -21.35 4.00 6.67
C GLU A 79 -20.50 4.26 5.42
N ASP A 80 -21.09 4.86 4.39
CA ASP A 80 -20.34 5.41 3.26
C ASP A 80 -20.00 6.87 3.50
N TRP A 81 -18.73 7.11 3.88
CA TRP A 81 -18.17 8.45 3.98
C TRP A 81 -16.88 8.53 3.15
N ASN A 82 -16.65 9.68 2.53
CA ASN A 82 -15.54 9.91 1.61
C ASN A 82 -14.29 10.38 2.36
N PRO A 83 -13.08 10.02 1.90
CA PRO A 83 -11.85 10.50 2.49
C PRO A 83 -11.68 11.99 2.20
N GLU A 84 -11.34 12.76 3.23
CA GLU A 84 -11.23 14.21 3.14
C GLU A 84 -9.83 14.69 3.51
N LEU A 85 -9.34 15.67 2.77
CA LEU A 85 -8.11 16.39 3.06
C LEU A 85 -8.43 17.87 3.28
N VAL A 86 -8.30 18.33 4.51
CA VAL A 86 -8.50 19.72 4.90
C VAL A 86 -7.15 20.42 4.98
N LEU A 87 -7.00 21.50 4.25
CA LEU A 87 -5.83 22.35 4.18
C LEU A 87 -6.15 23.71 4.78
N GLU A 88 -5.34 24.15 5.74
CA GLU A 88 -5.39 25.51 6.27
C GLU A 88 -4.20 26.28 5.72
N LEU A 89 -4.49 27.29 4.90
CA LEU A 89 -3.48 28.19 4.36
C LEU A 89 -3.06 29.21 5.42
N ARG A 90 -1.88 29.80 5.25
CA ARG A 90 -1.40 30.86 6.15
C ARG A 90 -2.28 32.11 6.13
N ASP A 91 -3.00 32.34 5.04
CA ASP A 91 -3.96 33.44 4.89
C ASP A 91 -5.26 33.20 5.69
N GLY A 92 -5.39 32.05 6.36
CA GLY A 92 -6.56 31.66 7.14
C GLY A 92 -7.68 30.99 6.32
N SER A 93 -7.52 30.91 5.00
CA SER A 93 -8.46 30.19 4.14
C SER A 93 -8.34 28.67 4.37
N LYS A 94 -9.50 28.00 4.34
CA LYS A 94 -9.60 26.55 4.47
C LYS A 94 -10.08 25.96 3.16
N GLN A 95 -9.40 24.94 2.67
CA GLN A 95 -9.81 24.18 1.50
C GLN A 95 -10.00 22.72 1.89
N THR A 96 -11.12 22.15 1.48
CA THR A 96 -11.41 20.72 1.67
C THR A 96 -11.36 20.05 0.32
N LEU A 97 -10.54 19.01 0.20
CA LEU A 97 -10.43 18.18 -0.99
C LEU A 97 -11.05 16.82 -0.71
N ASP A 98 -11.99 16.42 -1.56
CA ASP A 98 -12.46 15.04 -1.62
C ASP A 98 -11.38 14.18 -2.29
N LEU A 99 -11.02 13.08 -1.64
CA LEU A 99 -10.02 12.13 -2.11
C LEU A 99 -10.62 10.82 -2.62
N ASP A 100 -11.94 10.73 -2.73
CA ASP A 100 -12.59 9.50 -3.19
C ASP A 100 -12.16 9.13 -4.61
N GLN A 101 -11.88 7.85 -4.82
CA GLN A 101 -11.36 7.26 -6.07
C GLN A 101 -10.09 7.92 -6.66
N LYS A 102 -9.47 8.88 -5.97
CA LYS A 102 -8.26 9.55 -6.44
C LYS A 102 -7.02 8.71 -6.18
N TRP A 103 -6.10 8.75 -7.13
CA TRP A 103 -4.79 8.12 -6.97
C TRP A 103 -3.86 9.03 -6.17
N SER A 104 -2.90 8.45 -5.45
CA SER A 104 -1.97 9.22 -4.62
C SER A 104 -1.20 10.28 -5.42
N SER A 105 -0.87 9.99 -6.69
CA SER A 105 -0.22 10.94 -7.61
C SER A 105 -1.08 12.17 -7.88
N THR A 106 -2.39 11.98 -8.06
CA THR A 106 -3.36 13.06 -8.30
C THR A 106 -3.53 13.89 -7.04
N ILE A 107 -3.66 13.25 -5.87
CA ILE A 107 -3.76 13.93 -4.57
C ILE A 107 -2.53 14.80 -4.32
N PHE A 108 -1.34 14.25 -4.61
CA PHE A 108 -0.09 14.99 -4.47
C PHE A 108 -0.03 16.18 -5.43
N GLN A 109 -0.44 16.01 -6.68
CA GLN A 109 -0.50 17.12 -7.65
C GLN A 109 -1.46 18.22 -7.19
N GLU A 110 -2.67 17.88 -6.75
CA GLU A 110 -3.65 18.86 -6.24
C GLU A 110 -3.11 19.62 -5.04
N LEU A 111 -2.48 18.92 -4.09
CA LEU A 111 -1.84 19.54 -2.93
C LEU A 111 -0.73 20.52 -3.34
N MET A 112 0.12 20.11 -4.28
CA MET A 112 1.20 20.95 -4.79
C MET A 112 0.68 22.13 -5.60
N ASP A 113 -0.46 21.98 -6.28
CA ASP A 113 -1.10 23.09 -7.00
C ASP A 113 -1.62 24.17 -6.06
N ILE A 114 -2.07 23.79 -4.86
CA ILE A 114 -2.53 24.73 -3.84
C ILE A 114 -1.36 25.31 -3.05
N GLY A 115 -0.40 24.48 -2.61
CA GLY A 115 0.62 24.86 -1.63
C GLY A 115 2.07 24.95 -2.15
N GLY A 116 2.36 24.43 -3.34
CA GLY A 116 3.72 24.24 -3.87
C GLY A 116 4.40 25.49 -4.45
N GLY A 117 3.64 26.54 -4.73
CA GLY A 117 4.14 27.86 -5.13
C GLY A 117 5.05 27.84 -6.37
N THR A 118 6.09 28.70 -6.36
CA THR A 118 6.94 28.96 -7.53
C THR A 118 7.85 27.79 -7.91
N ASN A 119 8.36 27.04 -6.95
CA ASN A 119 9.21 25.87 -7.21
C ASN A 119 8.44 24.80 -7.99
N TRP A 120 7.18 24.58 -7.60
CA TRP A 120 6.30 23.65 -8.29
C TRP A 120 5.98 24.06 -9.72
N GLN A 121 5.73 25.35 -9.94
CA GLN A 121 5.51 25.89 -11.29
C GLN A 121 6.73 25.72 -12.20
N ARG A 122 7.94 25.91 -11.67
CA ARG A 122 9.19 25.66 -12.42
C ARG A 122 9.30 24.19 -12.83
N TRP A 123 9.09 23.28 -11.89
CA TRP A 123 9.07 21.84 -12.15
C TRP A 123 8.06 21.45 -13.24
N LYS A 124 6.83 21.97 -13.16
CA LYS A 124 5.80 21.73 -14.19
C LYS A 124 6.27 22.19 -15.56
N ARG A 125 6.86 23.39 -15.66
CA ARG A 125 7.37 23.93 -16.93
C ARG A 125 8.49 23.07 -17.50
N GLU A 126 9.43 22.64 -16.67
CA GLU A 126 10.54 21.75 -17.08
C GLU A 126 10.03 20.40 -17.58
N ARG A 127 9.07 19.79 -16.87
CA ARG A 127 8.45 18.52 -17.27
C ARG A 127 7.67 18.63 -18.58
N ILE A 128 6.89 19.72 -18.74
CA ILE A 128 6.14 19.99 -19.97
C ILE A 128 7.12 20.22 -21.13
N ALA A 129 8.19 20.98 -20.93
CA ALA A 129 9.22 21.19 -21.95
C ALA A 129 9.94 19.90 -22.35
N ALA A 130 10.10 18.96 -21.41
CA ALA A 130 10.67 17.64 -21.67
C ALA A 130 9.67 16.62 -22.23
N GLY A 131 8.38 16.97 -22.36
CA GLY A 131 7.33 16.04 -22.81
C GLY A 131 7.02 14.89 -21.83
N LEU A 132 7.40 15.05 -20.55
CA LEU A 132 7.22 14.03 -19.51
C LEU A 132 5.99 14.32 -18.64
N PRO A 133 5.36 13.29 -18.04
CA PRO A 133 4.27 13.51 -17.09
C PRO A 133 4.74 14.27 -15.84
N ILE A 134 3.87 15.12 -15.29
CA ILE A 134 4.17 16.03 -14.17
C ILE A 134 4.52 15.25 -12.89
N VAL A 135 3.77 14.18 -12.63
CA VAL A 135 3.99 13.21 -11.55
C VAL A 135 3.92 11.83 -12.18
N ASP A 136 4.83 10.93 -11.79
CA ASP A 136 4.83 9.56 -12.27
C ASP A 136 3.54 8.87 -11.82
N VAL A 137 2.65 8.59 -12.77
CA VAL A 137 1.43 7.84 -12.50
C VAL A 137 1.82 6.37 -12.28
N PRO A 138 1.43 5.73 -11.16
CA PRO A 138 1.79 4.35 -10.91
C PRO A 138 1.21 3.44 -11.99
N LEU A 139 2.07 2.88 -12.84
CA LEU A 139 1.64 1.86 -13.80
C LEU A 139 1.16 0.63 -13.03
N PRO A 140 0.02 0.01 -13.40
CA PRO A 140 -0.41 -1.23 -12.79
C PRO A 140 0.71 -2.26 -12.97
N LYS A 141 1.26 -2.77 -11.86
CA LYS A 141 2.26 -3.85 -11.91
C LYS A 141 1.62 -5.01 -12.67
N LYS A 142 2.17 -5.36 -13.83
CA LYS A 142 1.80 -6.60 -14.53
C LYS A 142 1.92 -7.73 -13.52
N ALA A 143 0.83 -8.44 -13.26
CA ALA A 143 0.84 -9.57 -12.33
C ALA A 143 1.92 -10.54 -12.81
N ALA A 144 2.93 -10.78 -11.98
CA ALA A 144 3.90 -11.82 -12.28
C ALA A 144 3.13 -13.15 -12.43
N PRO A 145 3.43 -13.97 -13.45
CA PRO A 145 2.80 -15.27 -13.58
C PRO A 145 3.04 -16.05 -12.29
N LYS A 146 1.94 -16.45 -11.62
CA LYS A 146 2.01 -17.31 -10.45
C LYS A 146 2.53 -18.67 -10.91
N GLU A 147 3.82 -18.91 -10.76
CA GLU A 147 4.36 -20.26 -10.89
C GLU A 147 3.64 -21.14 -9.86
N LYS A 148 2.92 -22.15 -10.35
CA LYS A 148 2.29 -23.16 -9.51
C LYS A 148 3.41 -24.00 -8.89
N ILE A 149 3.80 -23.67 -7.66
CA ILE A 149 4.60 -24.57 -6.84
C ILE A 149 3.72 -25.80 -6.57
N TRP A 150 4.05 -26.88 -7.25
CA TRP A 150 3.45 -28.20 -7.06
C TRP A 150 4.07 -28.81 -5.81
N ASP A 151 3.29 -28.89 -4.73
CA ASP A 151 3.68 -29.58 -3.51
C ASP A 151 3.88 -31.07 -3.79
N SER A 152 5.12 -31.48 -4.01
CA SER A 152 5.55 -32.87 -4.11
C SER A 152 6.07 -33.38 -2.77
N SER A 153 5.19 -33.42 -1.78
CA SER A 153 5.48 -34.08 -0.51
C SER A 153 4.30 -34.92 -0.05
N ASN A 154 3.95 -35.92 -0.85
CA ASN A 154 3.24 -37.09 -0.34
C ASN A 154 3.73 -38.36 -1.05
N LYS A 155 4.95 -38.79 -0.74
CA LYS A 155 5.43 -40.14 -1.03
C LYS A 155 5.86 -40.78 0.28
N LYS A 156 4.86 -41.17 1.08
CA LYS A 156 5.05 -42.10 2.20
C LYS A 156 5.45 -43.47 1.63
N ARG A 157 6.61 -43.91 2.10
CA ARG A 157 7.17 -45.27 2.21
C ARG A 157 6.24 -46.41 1.75
N ALA A 158 6.71 -47.16 0.76
CA ALA A 158 6.24 -48.50 0.44
C ALA A 158 7.29 -49.52 0.94
N GLU A 159 6.79 -50.74 1.21
CA GLU A 159 7.43 -52.07 1.31
C GLU A 159 7.09 -52.78 2.65
N PRO A 160 6.93 -54.12 2.67
CA PRO A 160 6.06 -54.98 1.83
C PRO A 160 5.36 -56.10 2.69
N VAL A 161 4.87 -57.17 2.05
CA VAL A 161 4.55 -58.55 2.56
C VAL A 161 3.07 -58.99 2.51
N GLU A 162 2.78 -59.72 1.41
CA GLU A 162 2.18 -61.07 1.27
C GLU A 162 0.82 -61.49 1.88
N GLU A 163 -0.01 -61.96 0.93
CA GLU A 163 -0.83 -63.19 0.92
C GLU A 163 -2.16 -63.33 1.67
N GLU A 164 -3.06 -64.02 0.97
CA GLU A 164 -4.49 -64.25 1.17
C GLU A 164 -4.83 -65.04 2.44
N LEU A 165 -6.04 -64.83 2.99
CA LEU A 165 -7.01 -65.92 3.26
C LEU A 165 -8.35 -65.42 3.86
N VAL A 166 -9.40 -65.73 3.09
CA VAL A 166 -10.81 -66.04 3.38
C VAL A 166 -11.19 -66.30 4.85
N PHE A 167 -12.30 -65.72 5.34
CA PHE A 167 -13.36 -66.31 6.20
C PHE A 167 -14.58 -65.33 6.18
N LEU A 168 -15.77 -65.61 5.59
CA LEU A 168 -16.87 -66.48 6.04
C LEU A 168 -17.30 -66.17 7.50
N ASN A 169 -18.53 -65.88 7.93
CA ASN A 169 -19.88 -65.94 7.34
C ASN A 169 -20.91 -65.37 8.40
N PRO A 170 -22.24 -65.67 8.46
CA PRO A 170 -23.35 -64.69 8.48
C PRO A 170 -24.23 -64.68 9.76
N GLY A 171 -25.18 -63.73 9.87
CA GLY A 171 -26.42 -63.97 10.65
C GLY A 171 -27.15 -62.78 11.30
N LYS A 172 -28.45 -62.67 10.96
CA LYS A 172 -29.61 -62.20 11.76
C LYS A 172 -29.80 -60.68 11.95
N THR A 173 -30.73 -60.00 11.25
CA THR A 173 -32.20 -59.88 11.46
C THR A 173 -32.64 -59.36 12.83
N GLY A 174 -33.42 -58.27 12.85
CA GLY A 174 -34.27 -57.92 14.00
C GLY A 174 -34.81 -56.48 14.00
N ALA A 175 -35.99 -56.29 13.40
CA ALA A 175 -36.91 -55.19 13.68
C ALA A 175 -37.84 -55.55 14.87
N ALA A 176 -38.68 -54.58 15.30
CA ALA A 176 -39.78 -54.63 16.29
C ALA A 176 -39.39 -54.29 17.75
N ALA A 177 -40.21 -53.66 18.62
CA ALA A 177 -41.50 -52.95 18.60
C ALA A 177 -41.69 -52.33 20.03
N ILE A 178 -42.24 -51.11 20.19
CA ILE A 178 -43.58 -50.76 20.74
C ILE A 178 -43.78 -50.85 22.29
N LEU A 179 -44.44 -49.79 22.83
CA LEU A 179 -45.21 -49.60 24.10
C LEU A 179 -44.44 -49.21 25.38
N PRO A 180 -45.07 -48.55 26.39
CA PRO A 180 -46.52 -48.44 26.73
C PRO A 180 -47.28 -47.20 26.24
#